data_AF-A0A955H2Q4-F1
#
_entry.id   AF-A0A955H2Q4-F1
#
_cell.length_a   1.000
_cell.length_b   1.000
_cell.length_c   1.000
_cell.angle_alpha   90.00
_cell.angle_beta   90.00
_cell.angle_gamma   90.00
#
_symmetry.space_group_name_H-M   'P 1'
#
loop_
_entity.id
_entity.type
_entity.pdbx_description
1 polymer ?
#
loop_
_entity_poly.entity_id
_entity_poly.type
_entity_poly.pdbx_seq_one_letter_code
_entity_poly.pdbx_strand_id
1 'polypeptide(L)' 'MKDIQKKSDTELIEMVKTDRDTVRQERFKDKFSRKASIIRTAKTGIARALTELNVRRRNQETK' A
#
# COMPACT_ATOMS: atom_id res chain seq x y z
N MET A 1 1.83 10.11 8.19
CA MET A 1 1.36 10.54 6.83
C MET A 1 2.51 11.19 6.04
N LYS A 2 3.38 11.97 6.70
CA LYS A 2 4.64 12.49 6.13
C LYS A 2 5.69 11.41 5.77
N ASP A 3 5.44 10.15 6.16
CA ASP A 3 6.44 9.09 6.06
C ASP A 3 6.46 8.41 4.69
N ILE A 4 5.33 8.39 3.96
CA ILE A 4 5.26 7.82 2.59
C ILE A 4 6.06 8.65 1.59
N GLN A 5 6.04 9.98 1.72
CA GLN A 5 6.79 10.88 0.85
C GLN A 5 8.30 10.73 1.02
N LYS A 6 8.76 10.27 2.18
CA LYS A 6 10.18 10.03 2.47
C LYS A 6 10.70 8.71 1.93
N LYS A 7 9.80 7.78 1.56
CA LYS A 7 10.19 6.47 1.04
C LYS A 7 10.70 6.57 -0.39
N SER A 8 11.66 5.72 -0.76
CA SER A 8 12.08 5.57 -2.15
C SER A 8 11.00 4.85 -2.98
N ASP A 9 11.11 4.89 -4.31
CA ASP A 9 10.19 4.16 -5.18
C ASP A 9 10.25 2.64 -4.93
N THR A 10 11.44 2.10 -4.66
CA THR A 10 11.62 0.68 -4.33
C THR A 10 10.90 0.30 -3.04
N GLU A 11 11.03 1.12 -2.00
CA GLU A 11 10.34 0.91 -0.72
C GLU A 11 8.82 1.02 -0.86
N LEU A 12 8.32 1.93 -1.72
CA LEU A 12 6.89 2.06 -1.99
C LEU A 12 6.35 0.82 -2.72
N ILE A 13 7.11 0.28 -3.68
CA ILE A 13 6.75 -0.95 -4.41
C ILE A 13 6.73 -2.16 -3.46
N GLU A 14 7.74 -2.30 -2.60
CA GLU A 14 7.79 -3.37 -1.60
C GLU A 14 6.63 -3.27 -0.62
N MET A 15 6.31 -2.07 -0.14
CA MET A 15 5.17 -1.84 0.74
C MET A 15 3.85 -2.27 0.07
N VAL A 16 3.66 -1.95 -1.22
CA VAL A 16 2.48 -2.41 -1.99
C VAL A 16 2.42 -3.94 -2.08
N LYS A 17 3.54 -4.62 -2.31
CA LYS A 17 3.59 -6.09 -2.39
C LYS A 17 3.19 -6.70 -1.04
N THR A 18 3.82 -6.28 0.04
CA THR A 18 3.56 -6.76 1.40
C THR A 18 2.12 -6.52 1.84
N ASP A 19 1.58 -5.32 1.59
CA ASP A 19 0.19 -5.00 1.94
C ASP A 19 -0.81 -5.82 1.11
N ARG A 20 -0.53 -6.07 -0.18
CA ARG A 20 -1.38 -6.93 -1.03
C ARG A 20 -1.40 -8.37 -0.52
N ASP A 21 -0.26 -8.90 -0.10
CA ASP A 21 -0.19 -10.24 0.48
C ASP A 21 -0.87 -10.29 1.85
N THR A 22 -0.77 -9.24 2.65
CA THR A 22 -1.55 -9.11 3.90
C THR A 22 -3.05 -9.17 3.63
N VAL A 23 -3.55 -8.44 2.61
CA VAL A 23 -4.96 -8.50 2.22
C VAL A 23 -5.37 -9.91 1.77
N ARG A 24 -4.52 -10.61 1.01
CA ARG A 24 -4.77 -11.99 0.59
C ARG A 24 -4.85 -12.91 1.80
N GLN A 25 -3.82 -12.93 2.65
CA GLN A 25 -3.76 -13.76 3.84
C GLN A 25 -4.97 -13.55 4.75
N GLU A 26 -5.34 -12.30 5.05
CA GLU A 26 -6.53 -12.00 5.85
C GLU A 26 -7.84 -12.45 5.19
N ARG A 27 -7.93 -12.39 3.86
CA ARG A 27 -9.11 -12.86 3.13
C ARG A 27 -9.23 -14.39 3.15
N PHE A 28 -8.12 -15.12 3.18
CA PHE A 28 -8.13 -16.58 3.25
C PHE A 28 -8.29 -17.14 4.67
N LYS A 29 -8.22 -16.29 5.71
CA LYS A 29 -8.57 -16.69 7.08
C LYS A 29 -10.06 -17.05 7.19
N ASP A 30 -10.35 -17.92 8.16
CA ASP A 30 -11.71 -18.24 8.56
C ASP A 30 -12.45 -16.98 9.08
N LYS A 31 -13.78 -17.08 9.15
CA LYS A 31 -14.66 -15.93 9.49
C LYS A 31 -14.34 -15.30 10.84
N PHE A 32 -13.89 -16.09 11.83
CA PHE A 32 -13.63 -15.63 13.18
C PHE A 32 -12.21 -15.07 13.35
N SER A 33 -11.25 -15.57 12.57
CA SER A 33 -9.87 -15.08 12.59
C SER A 33 -9.61 -13.87 11.69
N ARG A 34 -10.50 -13.59 10.72
CA ARG A 34 -10.37 -12.46 9.79
C ARG A 34 -10.56 -11.12 10.52
N LYS A 35 -9.60 -10.21 10.37
CA LYS A 35 -9.67 -8.87 10.97
C LYS A 35 -9.92 -7.79 9.91
N ALA A 36 -11.12 -7.23 9.91
CA ALA A 36 -11.52 -6.17 8.98
C ALA A 36 -10.63 -4.90 9.09
N SER A 37 -10.15 -4.58 10.30
CA SER A 37 -9.24 -3.46 10.53
C SER A 37 -7.91 -3.65 9.80
N ILE A 38 -7.33 -4.85 9.80
CA ILE A 38 -6.07 -5.17 9.11
C ILE A 38 -6.24 -5.00 7.59
N ILE A 39 -7.32 -5.55 7.04
CA ILE A 39 -7.64 -5.40 5.61
C ILE A 39 -7.79 -3.91 5.24
N ARG A 40 -8.48 -3.13 6.07
CA ARG A 40 -8.67 -1.69 5.84
C ARG A 40 -7.35 -0.92 5.87
N THR A 41 -6.49 -1.19 6.86
CA THR A 41 -5.18 -0.58 6.98
C THR A 41 -4.30 -0.90 5.78
N ALA A 42 -4.19 -2.18 5.40
CA ALA A 42 -3.40 -2.60 4.24
C ALA A 42 -3.91 -1.99 2.93
N LYS A 43 -5.23 -1.95 2.71
CA LYS A 43 -5.81 -1.27 1.53
C LYS A 43 -5.49 0.23 1.49
N THR A 44 -5.52 0.88 2.65
CA THR A 44 -5.18 2.30 2.77
C THR A 44 -3.70 2.54 2.48
N GLY A 45 -2.82 1.64 2.95
CA GLY A 45 -1.39 1.64 2.64
C GLY A 45 -1.12 1.53 1.14
N ILE A 46 -1.71 0.52 0.48
CA ILE A 46 -1.64 0.33 -0.97
C ILE A 46 -2.08 1.58 -1.73
N ALA A 47 -3.25 2.12 -1.40
CA ALA A 47 -3.79 3.28 -2.09
C ALA A 47 -2.84 4.48 -2.00
N ARG A 48 -2.31 4.76 -0.80
CA ARG A 48 -1.39 5.88 -0.59
C ARG A 48 -0.06 5.69 -1.33
N ALA A 49 0.50 4.48 -1.31
CA ALA A 49 1.75 4.18 -2.00
C ALA A 49 1.63 4.37 -3.52
N LEU A 50 0.54 3.86 -4.10
CA LEU A 50 0.28 3.99 -5.53
C LEU A 50 0.01 5.45 -5.92
N THR A 51 -0.70 6.20 -5.08
CA THR A 51 -0.89 7.65 -5.31
C THR A 51 0.44 8.37 -5.36
N GLU A 52 1.35 8.11 -4.41
CA GLU A 52 2.67 8.74 -4.39
C GLU A 52 3.50 8.38 -5.63
N LEU A 53 3.54 7.09 -6.01
CA LEU A 53 4.23 6.65 -7.23
C LEU A 53 3.68 7.34 -8.48
N ASN A 54 2.35 7.47 -8.59
CA ASN A 54 1.71 8.17 -9.70
C ASN A 54 2.03 9.67 -9.72
N VAL A 55 2.05 10.32 -8.55
CA VAL A 55 2.44 11.73 -8.43
C VAL A 55 3.88 11.93 -8.87
N ARG A 56 4.81 11.06 -8.46
CA ARG A 56 6.22 11.10 -8.87
C ARG A 56 6.38 10.96 -10.38
N ARG A 57 5.69 9.97 -10.97
CA ARG A 57 5.70 9.77 -12.43
C ARG A 57 5.17 10.99 -13.17
N ARG A 58 4.05 11.56 -12.73
CA ARG A 58 3.47 12.77 -13.32
C ARG A 58 4.44 13.95 -13.26
N ASN A 59 5.12 14.15 -12.12
CA ASN A 59 6.08 15.23 -11.95
C ASN A 59 7.33 15.06 -12.82
N GLN A 60 7.70 13.84 -13.20
CA GLN A 60 8.76 13.57 -14.18
C GLN A 60 8.30 13.90 -15.61
N GLU A 61 7.04 13.60 -15.95
CA GLU A 61 6.48 13.86 -17.29
C GLU A 61 6.23 15.35 -17.58
N THR A 62 5.97 16.16 -16.55
CA THR A 62 5.80 17.63 -16.68
C THR A 62 7.09 18.45 -16.57
N LYS A 63 8.25 17.80 -16.41
CA LYS A 63 9.57 18.45 -16.44
C LYS A 63 10.21 18.27 -17.80
#